data_AF-A0A3C1KZ76-F1
#
_entry.id   AF-A0A3C1KZ76-F1
#
_cell.length_a   1.000
_cell.length_b   1.000
_cell.length_c   1.000
_cell.angle_alpha   90.00
_cell.angle_beta   90.00
_cell.angle_gamma   90.00
#
_symmetry.space_group_name_H-M   'P 1'
#
loop_
_entity.id
_entity.type
_entity.pdbx_description
1 polymer ?
#
loop_
_entity_poly.entity_id
_entity_poly.type
_entity_poly.pdbx_seq_one_letter_code
_entity_poly.pdbx_strand_id
1 'polypeptide(L)'
;VKQAFADLPLGKWARIKLSVIEGHIALTVNNKELISAVSDRSSFSLFGLYLYHARARFRNIRLSHEPEEMPGWARGMPVMRSGRAGGPRSRVAPKPSRAKGVKLKAR
;
A
#
# COMPACT_ATOMS: atom_id res chain seq x y z
N VAL A 1 7.33 8.18 -23.20
CA VAL A 1 6.07 8.20 -22.40
C VAL A 1 4.92 8.29 -23.39
N LYS A 2 4.04 7.26 -23.48
CA LYS A 2 2.82 7.38 -24.29
C LYS A 2 1.88 8.36 -23.57
N GLN A 3 1.53 9.48 -24.22
CA GLN A 3 0.54 10.41 -23.66
C GLN A 3 -0.83 9.73 -23.71
N ALA A 4 -1.47 9.58 -22.55
CA ALA A 4 -2.85 9.13 -22.44
C ALA A 4 -3.74 10.34 -22.17
N PHE A 5 -4.83 10.45 -22.90
CA PHE A 5 -5.83 11.51 -22.75
C PHE A 5 -7.09 10.93 -22.11
N ALA A 6 -7.76 11.72 -21.27
CA ALA A 6 -9.08 11.42 -20.78
C ALA A 6 -10.07 12.51 -21.16
N ASP A 7 -11.22 12.08 -21.66
CA ASP A 7 -12.37 12.95 -21.83
C ASP A 7 -12.99 13.25 -20.47
N LEU A 8 -12.68 14.43 -19.94
CA LEU A 8 -13.25 14.96 -18.71
C LEU A 8 -14.40 15.90 -19.06
N PRO A 9 -15.67 15.55 -18.77
CA PRO A 9 -16.78 16.44 -19.06
C PRO A 9 -16.69 17.72 -18.23
N LEU A 10 -16.68 18.86 -18.92
CA LEU A 10 -16.63 20.18 -18.29
C LEU A 10 -17.80 20.39 -17.33
N GLY A 11 -17.54 21.05 -16.20
CA GLY A 11 -18.56 21.34 -15.19
C GLY A 11 -18.99 20.15 -14.33
N LYS A 12 -18.48 18.94 -14.57
CA LYS A 12 -18.75 17.76 -13.74
C LYS A 12 -17.57 17.45 -12.84
N TRP A 13 -17.86 16.86 -11.68
CA TRP A 13 -16.84 16.31 -10.81
C TRP A 13 -16.27 15.03 -11.40
N ALA A 14 -14.95 14.89 -11.39
CA ALA A 14 -14.25 13.66 -11.74
C ALA A 14 -13.54 13.09 -10.51
N ARG A 15 -13.55 11.77 -10.36
CA ARG A 15 -12.78 11.08 -9.33
C ARG A 15 -11.42 10.72 -9.89
N ILE A 16 -10.35 11.23 -9.29
CA ILE A 16 -8.96 10.93 -9.67
C ILE A 16 -8.34 10.08 -8.56
N LYS A 17 -7.75 8.94 -8.91
CA LYS A 17 -6.95 8.12 -7.98
C LYS A 17 -5.58 7.89 -8.62
N LEU A 18 -4.53 8.28 -7.91
CA LEU A 18 -3.14 7.99 -8.23
C LEU A 18 -2.64 6.96 -7.21
N SER A 19 -2.22 5.80 -7.68
CA SER A 19 -1.63 4.75 -6.85
C SER A 19 -0.16 4.62 -7.20
N VAL A 20 0.68 4.58 -6.18
CA VAL A 20 2.09 4.20 -6.33
C VAL A 20 2.36 3.00 -5.45
N ILE A 21 2.70 1.87 -6.06
CA ILE A 21 2.95 0.60 -5.35
C ILE A 21 4.25 0.02 -5.91
N GLU A 22 5.30 -0.08 -5.10
CA GLU A 22 6.56 -0.74 -5.48
C GLU A 22 7.15 -0.23 -6.83
N GLY A 23 7.09 1.08 -7.07
CA GLY A 23 7.56 1.71 -8.32
C GLY A 23 6.55 1.67 -9.48
N HIS A 24 5.42 0.98 -9.33
CA HIS A 24 4.33 1.03 -10.29
C HIS A 24 3.42 2.24 -10.02
N ILE A 25 3.22 3.07 -11.04
CA ILE A 25 2.35 4.23 -11.02
C ILE A 25 1.10 3.92 -11.84
N ALA A 26 -0.06 4.01 -11.21
CA ALA A 26 -1.35 3.86 -11.88
C ALA A 26 -2.22 5.11 -11.64
N LEU A 27 -2.68 5.73 -12.74
CA LEU A 27 -3.64 6.84 -12.71
C LEU A 27 -4.99 6.34 -13.23
N THR A 28 -6.02 6.51 -12.41
CA THR A 28 -7.40 6.25 -12.82
C THR A 28 -8.23 7.53 -12.72
N VAL A 29 -9.14 7.69 -13.67
CA VAL A 29 -10.14 8.76 -13.72
C VAL A 29 -11.50 8.12 -13.86
N ASN A 30 -12.42 8.44 -12.94
CA ASN A 30 -13.75 7.82 -12.86
C ASN A 30 -13.66 6.29 -12.88
N ASN A 31 -12.70 5.73 -12.14
CA ASN A 31 -12.40 4.29 -12.04
C ASN A 31 -11.90 3.63 -13.35
N LYS A 32 -11.63 4.41 -14.41
CA LYS A 32 -11.00 3.92 -15.64
C LYS A 32 -9.51 4.20 -15.59
N GLU A 33 -8.69 3.18 -15.84
CA GLU A 33 -7.24 3.32 -15.93
C GLU A 33 -6.85 4.10 -17.19
N LEU A 34 -6.04 5.14 -17.02
CA LEU A 34 -5.53 5.97 -18.10
C LEU A 34 -4.04 5.75 -18.32
N ILE A 35 -3.29 5.71 -17.22
CA ILE A 35 -1.84 5.56 -17.23
C ILE A 35 -1.49 4.43 -16.30
N SER A 36 -0.66 3.53 -16.81
CA SER A 36 0.10 2.57 -16.02
C SER A 36 1.53 2.58 -16.51
N ALA A 37 2.44 2.81 -15.58
CA ALA A 37 3.86 2.94 -15.85
C ALA A 37 4.67 2.34 -14.72
N VAL A 38 5.85 1.83 -15.06
CA VAL A 38 6.86 1.42 -14.09
C VAL A 38 7.89 2.53 -13.99
N SER A 39 8.19 2.96 -12.78
CA SER A 39 9.25 3.91 -12.47
C SER A 39 10.39 3.19 -11.76
N ASP A 40 11.60 3.63 -12.07
CA ASP A 40 12.85 3.35 -11.36
C ASP A 40 12.88 3.94 -9.95
N ARG A 41 12.00 4.91 -9.64
CA ARG A 41 11.89 5.51 -8.32
C ARG A 41 10.99 4.67 -7.43
N SER A 42 11.58 4.16 -6.34
CA SER A 42 10.88 3.36 -5.35
C SER A 42 10.01 4.17 -4.38
N SER A 43 10.20 5.49 -4.30
CA SER A 43 9.44 6.35 -3.38
C SER A 43 9.22 7.75 -3.94
N PHE A 44 8.08 8.34 -3.56
CA PHE A 44 7.73 9.73 -3.82
C PHE A 44 7.48 10.39 -2.47
N SER A 45 8.13 11.53 -2.22
CA SER A 45 8.10 12.22 -0.93
C SER A 45 7.11 13.37 -0.87
N LEU A 46 6.63 13.85 -2.01
CA LEU A 46 5.79 15.04 -2.10
C LEU A 46 4.54 14.77 -2.94
N PHE A 47 3.43 15.31 -2.46
CA PHE A 47 2.17 15.41 -3.18
C PHE A 47 1.84 16.88 -3.40
N GLY A 48 1.49 17.23 -4.64
CA GLY A 48 1.13 18.59 -5.01
C GLY A 48 0.03 18.61 -6.07
N LEU A 49 -0.76 19.68 -6.08
CA LEU A 49 -1.72 19.97 -7.12
C LEU A 49 -1.11 21.02 -8.05
N TYR A 50 -1.10 20.72 -9.35
CA TYR A 50 -0.59 21.62 -10.36
C TYR A 50 -1.70 21.99 -11.34
N LEU A 51 -1.85 23.28 -11.61
CA LEU A 51 -2.80 23.82 -12.58
C LEU A 51 -2.04 24.66 -13.59
N TYR A 52 -2.25 24.36 -14.87
CA TYR A 52 -1.66 25.11 -15.98
C TYR A 52 -2.76 25.84 -16.74
N HIS A 53 -2.75 27.18 -16.70
CA HIS A 53 -3.71 28.07 -17.38
C HIS A 53 -5.19 27.69 -17.25
N ALA A 54 -5.62 27.18 -16.09
CA ALA A 54 -7.00 26.76 -15.87
C ALA A 54 -7.51 27.14 -14.49
N ARG A 55 -8.84 27.17 -14.35
CA ARG A 55 -9.53 27.25 -13.05
C ARG A 55 -10.13 25.89 -12.74
N ALA A 56 -9.76 25.31 -11.60
CA ALA A 56 -10.33 24.05 -11.13
C ALA A 56 -10.72 24.16 -9.65
N ARG A 57 -11.67 23.31 -9.24
CA ARG A 57 -12.02 23.12 -7.84
C ARG A 57 -11.64 21.71 -7.43
N PHE A 58 -11.04 21.58 -6.26
CA PHE A 58 -10.68 20.30 -5.68
C PHE A 58 -11.50 20.07 -4.41
N ARG A 59 -11.90 18.82 -4.17
CA ARG A 59 -12.58 18.40 -2.93
C ARG A 59 -12.19 16.98 -2.58
N ASN A 60 -12.30 16.63 -1.30
CA ASN A 60 -12.04 15.28 -0.79
C ASN A 60 -10.64 14.75 -1.15
N ILE A 61 -9.62 15.61 -1.09
CA ILE A 61 -8.22 15.21 -1.30
C ILE A 61 -7.78 14.38 -0.10
N ARG A 62 -7.32 13.15 -0.37
CA ARG A 62 -6.86 12.22 0.66
C ARG A 62 -5.59 11.53 0.18
N LEU A 63 -4.68 11.30 1.12
CA LEU A 63 -3.48 10.50 0.93
C LEU A 63 -3.60 9.30 1.86
N SER A 64 -3.50 8.09 1.31
CA SER A 64 -3.47 6.85 2.07
C SER A 64 -2.18 6.12 1.77
N HIS A 65 -1.55 5.60 2.83
CA HIS A 65 -0.37 4.74 2.74
C HIS A 65 -0.77 3.25 2.64
N GLU A 66 -2.04 2.92 2.89
CA GLU A 66 -2.55 1.57 2.77
C GLU A 66 -3.07 1.30 1.36
N PRO A 67 -2.77 0.13 0.76
CA PRO A 67 -3.37 -0.28 -0.50
C PRO A 67 -4.87 -0.55 -0.26
N GLU A 68 -5.69 0.48 -0.47
CA GLU A 68 -7.16 0.44 -0.41
C GLU A 68 -7.71 -0.35 -1.61
N GLU A 69 -7.48 -1.66 -1.62
CA GLU A 69 -7.68 -2.60 -2.73
C GLU A 69 -6.56 -2.56 -3.79
N MET A 70 -5.78 -3.64 -3.83
CA MET A 70 -4.81 -3.89 -4.88
C MET A 70 -5.53 -3.95 -6.23
N PRO A 71 -5.11 -3.14 -7.23
CA PRO A 71 -5.67 -3.25 -8.58
C PRO A 71 -5.45 -4.66 -9.14
N GLY A 72 -6.27 -5.06 -10.12
CA GLY A 72 -6.34 -6.45 -10.60
C GLY A 72 -4.99 -7.06 -11.02
N TRP A 73 -4.06 -6.25 -11.52
CA TRP A 73 -2.69 -6.66 -11.90
C TRP A 73 -1.77 -6.93 -10.70
N ALA A 74 -2.08 -6.38 -9.53
CA ALA A 74 -1.31 -6.52 -8.31
C ALA A 74 -1.79 -7.72 -7.45
N ARG A 75 -2.92 -8.36 -7.82
CA ARG A 75 -3.41 -9.58 -7.18
C ARG A 75 -2.45 -10.74 -7.44
N GLY A 76 -1.46 -10.91 -6.57
CA GLY A 76 -0.43 -11.96 -6.66
C GLY A 76 1.00 -11.45 -6.52
N MET A 77 1.22 -10.13 -6.45
CA MET A 77 2.56 -9.60 -6.18
C MET A 77 2.88 -9.75 -4.68
N PRO A 78 4.06 -10.31 -4.33
CA PRO A 78 4.48 -10.43 -2.95
C PRO A 78 4.70 -9.03 -2.38
N VAL A 79 3.81 -8.59 -1.49
CA VAL A 79 3.92 -7.31 -0.79
C VAL A 79 5.21 -7.31 0.05
N MET A 80 6.26 -6.67 -0.45
CA MET A 80 7.48 -6.50 0.32
C MET A 80 7.25 -5.36 1.32
N ARG A 81 6.84 -5.71 2.54
CA ARG A 81 6.86 -4.78 3.69
C ARG A 81 8.30 -4.42 4.01
N SER A 82 8.85 -3.41 3.34
CA SER A 82 10.10 -2.77 3.76
C SER A 82 9.83 -1.92 5.00
N GLY A 83 9.94 -2.51 6.20
CA GLY A 83 9.83 -1.74 7.44
C GLY A 83 9.50 -2.47 8.73
N ARG A 84 10.25 -3.52 9.09
CA ARG A 84 10.78 -3.73 10.45
C ARG A 84 11.63 -4.98 10.44
N ALA A 85 12.91 -4.83 10.75
CA ALA A 85 13.74 -5.94 11.22
C ALA A 85 13.15 -6.47 12.54
N GLY A 86 12.20 -7.39 12.44
CA GLY A 86 11.85 -8.29 13.51
C GLY A 86 12.91 -9.37 13.54
N GLY A 87 13.83 -9.28 14.52
CA GLY A 87 14.83 -10.31 14.78
C GLY A 87 14.22 -11.72 14.91
N PRO A 88 15.06 -12.76 14.87
CA PRO A 88 14.60 -14.14 14.80
C PRO A 88 13.59 -14.42 15.92
N ARG A 89 12.41 -14.91 15.54
CA ARG A 89 11.44 -15.46 16.48
C ARG A 89 12.11 -16.62 17.21
N SER A 90 12.66 -16.32 18.39
CA SER A 90 13.03 -17.33 19.38
C SER A 90 11.80 -18.21 19.59
N ARG A 91 11.86 -19.46 19.13
CA ARG A 91 10.90 -20.49 19.51
C ARG A 91 10.87 -20.48 21.03
N VAL A 92 9.74 -20.11 21.61
CA VAL A 92 9.49 -20.38 23.03
C VAL A 92 9.50 -21.90 23.16
N ALA A 93 10.58 -22.43 23.72
CA ALA A 93 10.66 -23.83 24.11
C ALA A 93 9.53 -24.11 25.12
N PRO A 94 8.79 -25.22 24.98
CA PRO A 94 7.82 -25.60 26.00
C PRO A 94 8.54 -25.81 27.34
N LYS A 95 7.99 -25.22 28.41
CA LYS A 95 8.47 -25.38 29.79
C LYS A 95 8.66 -26.86 30.14
N PRO A 96 9.79 -27.28 30.73
CA PRO A 96 9.88 -28.61 31.31
C PRO A 96 8.91 -28.70 32.50
N SER A 97 8.00 -29.67 32.45
CA SER A 97 7.16 -30.05 33.58
C SER A 97 8.08 -30.59 34.68
N ARG A 98 8.19 -29.85 35.78
CA ARG A 98 8.96 -30.27 36.94
C ARG A 98 8.18 -31.37 37.66
N ALA A 99 8.48 -32.62 37.33
CA ALA A 99 8.16 -33.76 38.18
C ALA A 99 8.77 -33.50 39.56
N LYS A 100 7.94 -33.27 40.58
CA LYS A 100 8.36 -33.29 41.98
C LYS A 100 8.06 -34.68 42.52
N GLY A 101 9.15 -35.39 42.84
CA GLY A 101 9.14 -36.70 43.45
C GLY A 101 8.41 -36.77 44.78
N VAL A 102 7.73 -37.90 44.94
CA VAL A 102 7.76 -38.81 46.10
C VAL A 102 8.12 -38.19 47.45
N LYS A 103 7.14 -38.18 48.37
CA LYS A 103 7.38 -38.22 49.81
C LYS A 103 7.08 -39.64 50.30
N LEU A 104 8.12 -40.41 50.62
CA LEU A 104 8.02 -41.60 51.46
C LEU A 104 8.03 -41.16 52.92
N LYS A 105 7.06 -41.63 53.69
CA LYS A 105 6.96 -41.41 55.15
C LYS A 105 7.17 -42.77 55.81
N ALA A 106 8.25 -42.90 56.57
CA ALA A 106 8.54 -44.08 57.36
C ALA A 106 7.70 -44.11 58.64
N ARG A 107 7.13 -45.29 58.95
CA ARG A 107 6.92 -45.83 60.29
C ARG A 107 7.05 -47.33 60.20
#